data_AF-A0A4R0RHU5-F1
#
_entry.id   AF-A0A4R0RHU5-F1
#
_cell.length_a   1.000
_cell.length_b   1.000
_cell.length_c   1.000
_cell.angle_alpha   90.00
_cell.angle_beta   90.00
_cell.angle_gamma   90.00
#
_symmetry.space_group_name_H-M   'P 1'
#
loop_
_entity.id
_entity.type
_entity.pdbx_description
1 polymer ?
#
loop_
_entity_poly.entity_id
_entity_poly.type
_entity_poly.pdbx_seq_one_letter_code
_entity_poly.pdbx_strand_id
1 'polypeptide(L)'
;MGRVRLAHPALDENSVNFLIYTFFPLITRSVPNKRQDPDFSHLASHCANISPIQSSSYLTRQQTLAETLHSLNSSAYIVEPGASASYFANLSSSSWHLSERPLLLIVTPDVDEHGAVHAQVSILTPSFEATRARLLSIPSASDIVYPEWAEHADPYAAALSVIPKKSKGAIFVDGAARFFIVDGLRDAAPTTTVQSAPVEIRRLRERKSEEELEIMKCANEVTVLSIRAARDHMRIGMRESEAGALVTKALAAAGLRNPSALSLFGENAALPHGSGTDRVLQPNDFILIDCGGYLHGYESDVTRTFALPDSTIPKFSLGLWNVVHSIQTVAFETAVNGTVTAEVDTRARQAMGPLARYFTHRLGHGIGLEGHESPYLRGGSKDIILTGHTFSNEPGIYMEGALGIRLEDCFYIAEDGKPVYLTAGVGGQAKTPWKL
;
A
#
# COMPACT_ATOMS: atom_id res chain seq x y z
N MET A 1 70.80 51.29 -0.09
CA MET A 1 71.66 51.85 0.98
C MET A 1 70.87 51.69 2.29
N GLY A 2 71.27 51.01 3.36
CA GLY A 2 72.58 50.65 3.85
C GLY A 2 72.71 51.10 5.32
N ARG A 3 72.48 50.17 6.26
CA ARG A 3 72.96 50.09 7.67
C ARG A 3 72.26 50.80 8.86
N VAL A 4 71.72 49.94 9.76
CA VAL A 4 72.01 49.70 11.21
C VAL A 4 72.22 50.90 12.18
N ARG A 5 71.44 51.00 13.27
CA ARG A 5 71.86 50.73 14.69
C ARG A 5 70.78 51.03 15.74
N LEU A 6 70.79 50.15 16.76
CA LEU A 6 70.06 50.14 18.03
C LEU A 6 70.56 51.20 19.01
N ALA A 7 69.69 51.66 19.91
CA ALA A 7 70.05 52.08 21.27
C ALA A 7 68.82 51.97 22.22
N HIS A 8 68.96 51.15 23.27
CA HIS A 8 68.25 51.22 24.55
C HIS A 8 69.12 52.04 25.53
N PRO A 9 68.58 52.71 26.57
CA PRO A 9 68.09 52.08 27.82
C PRO A 9 66.87 52.84 28.40
N ALA A 10 66.26 52.61 29.56
CA ALA A 10 66.58 51.86 30.78
C ALA A 10 65.26 51.46 31.47
N LEU A 11 65.34 50.41 32.29
CA LEU A 11 64.33 50.00 33.26
C LEU A 11 64.43 50.88 34.52
N ASP A 12 63.28 51.23 35.11
CA ASP A 12 63.20 51.43 36.57
C ASP A 12 61.89 50.81 37.09
N GLU A 13 62.02 50.17 38.24
CA GLU A 13 61.07 49.28 38.88
C GLU A 13 60.11 50.02 39.83
N ASN A 14 59.07 49.30 40.23
CA ASN A 14 58.31 49.45 41.47
C ASN A 14 57.25 50.55 41.53
N SER A 15 56.03 50.15 41.17
CA SER A 15 54.83 50.50 41.94
C SER A 15 53.85 49.32 41.91
N VAL A 16 53.82 48.61 43.04
CA VAL A 16 52.87 47.56 43.37
C VAL A 16 51.45 48.14 43.38
N ASN A 17 50.53 47.54 42.63
CA ASN A 17 49.10 47.69 42.91
C ASN A 17 48.39 46.34 42.77
N PHE A 18 47.83 45.91 43.89
CA PHE A 18 47.13 44.67 44.11
C PHE A 18 45.63 44.94 43.85
N LEU A 19 45.02 44.31 42.85
CA LEU A 19 43.55 44.24 42.76
C LEU A 19 43.10 42.90 42.15
N ILE A 20 42.75 42.00 43.06
CA ILE A 20 41.70 40.95 43.04
C ILE A 20 41.07 40.67 41.66
N TYR A 21 41.36 39.50 41.10
CA TYR A 21 40.57 38.88 40.03
C TYR A 21 39.32 38.23 40.62
N THR A 22 38.15 38.79 40.32
CA THR A 22 36.85 38.15 40.54
C THR A 22 36.65 37.05 39.49
N PHE A 23 36.56 35.79 39.94
CA PHE A 23 36.14 34.67 39.12
C PHE A 23 34.66 34.86 38.72
N PHE A 24 34.41 35.12 37.43
CA PHE A 24 33.08 34.91 36.84
C PHE A 24 32.95 33.42 36.47
N PRO A 25 31.88 32.71 36.88
CA PRO A 25 31.67 31.36 36.41
C PRO A 25 31.32 31.42 34.93
N LEU A 26 32.08 30.69 34.10
CA LEU A 26 31.65 30.37 32.75
C LEU A 26 30.34 29.58 32.86
N ILE A 27 29.22 30.24 32.58
CA ILE A 27 27.97 29.55 32.26
C ILE A 27 28.22 28.89 30.90
N THR A 28 28.59 27.62 30.91
CA THR A 28 28.56 26.77 29.73
C THR A 28 27.10 26.71 29.27
N ARG A 29 26.78 27.45 28.21
CA ARG A 29 25.53 27.24 27.47
C ARG A 29 25.52 25.78 27.04
N SER A 30 24.57 25.00 27.55
CA SER A 30 24.31 23.66 27.07
C SER A 30 24.10 23.74 25.56
N VAL A 31 24.90 22.97 24.83
CA VAL A 31 24.60 22.64 23.43
C VAL A 31 23.18 22.05 23.45
N PRO A 32 22.25 22.52 22.60
CA PRO A 32 20.92 21.94 22.56
C PRO A 32 21.07 20.45 22.30
N ASN A 33 20.51 19.66 23.22
CA ASN A 33 20.53 18.21 23.20
C ASN A 33 20.22 17.76 21.77
N LYS A 34 21.15 17.06 21.10
CA LYS A 34 20.87 16.43 19.80
C LYS A 34 19.60 15.61 20.02
N ARG A 35 18.50 16.00 19.37
CA ARG A 35 17.22 15.32 19.54
C ARG A 35 17.46 13.85 19.29
N GLN A 36 17.21 13.04 20.31
CA GLN A 36 17.33 11.59 20.20
C GLN A 36 16.33 11.15 19.14
N ASP A 37 16.84 10.46 18.13
CA ASP A 37 16.03 9.91 17.05
C ASP A 37 15.04 8.90 17.67
N PRO A 38 13.72 9.02 17.43
CA PRO A 38 12.74 8.21 18.12
C PRO A 38 12.93 6.71 17.84
N ASP A 39 12.74 5.90 18.87
CA ASP A 39 12.83 4.45 18.82
C ASP A 39 11.44 3.83 18.70
N PHE A 40 11.21 3.13 17.59
CA PHE A 40 9.96 2.45 17.26
C PHE A 40 10.11 0.92 17.24
N SER A 41 11.22 0.38 17.75
CA SER A 41 11.53 -1.06 17.70
C SER A 41 10.48 -1.95 18.37
N HIS A 42 9.74 -1.41 19.35
CA HIS A 42 8.63 -2.11 20.01
C HIS A 42 7.47 -2.46 19.07
N LEU A 43 7.34 -1.81 17.90
CA LEU A 43 6.29 -2.10 16.94
C LEU A 43 6.53 -3.44 16.20
N ALA A 44 7.80 -3.85 16.05
CA ALA A 44 8.18 -5.06 15.31
C ALA A 44 7.54 -6.34 15.87
N SER A 45 7.23 -6.37 17.17
CA SER A 45 6.64 -7.55 17.80
C SER A 45 5.17 -7.77 17.45
N HIS A 46 4.45 -6.75 16.93
CA HIS A 46 3.00 -6.86 16.68
C HIS A 46 2.67 -7.93 15.63
N CYS A 47 3.44 -7.95 14.53
CA CYS A 47 3.24 -8.90 13.44
C CYS A 47 4.21 -10.09 13.42
N ALA A 48 5.00 -10.27 14.48
CA ALA A 48 6.09 -11.25 14.50
C ALA A 48 5.63 -12.71 14.30
N ASN A 49 4.38 -13.04 14.64
CA ASN A 49 3.83 -14.39 14.52
C ASN A 49 3.02 -14.61 13.23
N ILE A 50 2.87 -13.57 12.39
CA ILE A 50 2.09 -13.67 11.14
C ILE A 50 2.94 -14.35 10.07
N SER A 51 2.47 -15.49 9.59
CA SER A 51 3.13 -16.25 8.54
C SER A 51 2.75 -15.75 7.14
N PRO A 52 3.64 -15.91 6.14
CA PRO A 52 3.24 -15.71 4.75
C PRO A 52 2.21 -16.77 4.32
N ILE A 53 1.57 -16.52 3.17
CA ILE A 53 0.63 -17.47 2.56
C ILE A 53 1.30 -18.84 2.37
N GLN A 54 0.60 -19.91 2.77
CA GLN A 54 1.13 -21.26 2.72
C GLN A 54 1.11 -21.84 1.30
N SER A 55 2.03 -22.77 1.01
CA SER A 55 2.10 -23.43 -0.30
C SER A 55 0.77 -24.05 -0.73
N SER A 56 0.04 -24.67 0.21
CA SER A 56 -1.29 -25.26 -0.05
C SER A 56 -2.30 -24.25 -0.58
N SER A 57 -2.29 -23.01 -0.09
CA SER A 57 -3.19 -21.94 -0.54
C SER A 57 -2.91 -21.56 -1.99
N TYR A 58 -1.64 -21.54 -2.41
CA TYR A 58 -1.29 -21.34 -3.82
C TYR A 58 -1.77 -22.48 -4.70
N LEU A 59 -1.64 -23.74 -4.27
CA LEU A 59 -2.13 -24.89 -5.04
C LEU A 59 -3.65 -24.82 -5.24
N THR A 60 -4.40 -24.47 -4.20
CA THR A 60 -5.86 -24.26 -4.31
C THR A 60 -6.19 -23.16 -5.31
N ARG A 61 -5.49 -22.01 -5.27
CA ARG A 61 -5.72 -20.90 -6.20
C ARG A 61 -5.41 -21.26 -7.65
N GLN A 62 -4.32 -21.98 -7.88
CA GLN A 62 -3.94 -22.49 -9.21
C GLN A 62 -5.00 -23.46 -9.75
N GLN A 63 -5.47 -24.37 -8.89
CA GLN A 63 -6.52 -25.32 -9.23
C GLN A 63 -7.84 -24.61 -9.59
N THR A 64 -8.29 -23.67 -8.76
CA THR A 64 -9.50 -22.87 -9.04
C THR A 64 -9.36 -22.07 -10.34
N LEU A 65 -8.18 -21.52 -10.63
CA LEU A 65 -7.90 -20.85 -11.90
C LEU A 65 -8.01 -21.83 -13.08
N ALA A 66 -7.45 -23.03 -12.99
CA ALA A 66 -7.55 -24.04 -14.04
C ALA A 66 -9.00 -24.48 -14.28
N GLU A 67 -9.77 -24.74 -13.23
CA GLU A 67 -11.20 -25.05 -13.33
C GLU A 67 -12.00 -23.92 -13.98
N THR A 68 -11.70 -22.67 -13.60
CA THR A 68 -12.31 -21.47 -14.20
C THR A 68 -11.96 -21.37 -15.69
N LEU A 69 -10.70 -21.58 -16.06
CA LEU A 69 -10.26 -21.61 -17.46
C LEU A 69 -10.97 -22.69 -18.26
N HIS A 70 -11.10 -23.89 -17.69
CA HIS A 70 -11.79 -25.00 -18.32
C HIS A 70 -13.28 -24.68 -18.57
N SER A 71 -13.97 -24.14 -17.56
CA SER A 71 -15.40 -23.77 -17.68
C SER A 71 -15.66 -22.66 -18.71
N LEU A 72 -14.68 -21.78 -18.92
CA LEU A 72 -14.73 -20.73 -19.95
C LEU A 72 -14.26 -21.20 -21.33
N ASN A 73 -13.94 -22.49 -21.49
CA ASN A 73 -13.34 -23.05 -22.69
C ASN A 73 -12.09 -22.23 -23.12
N SER A 74 -11.20 -21.98 -22.17
CA SER A 74 -9.93 -21.25 -22.36
C SER A 74 -8.74 -22.20 -22.38
N SER A 75 -7.74 -21.85 -23.19
CA SER A 75 -6.50 -22.61 -23.34
C SER A 75 -5.45 -22.26 -22.29
N ALA A 76 -5.41 -21.02 -21.83
CA ALA A 76 -4.41 -20.54 -20.87
C ALA A 76 -4.81 -19.22 -20.22
N TYR A 77 -4.23 -18.96 -19.05
CA TYR A 77 -4.07 -17.63 -18.47
C TYR A 77 -2.58 -17.27 -18.45
N ILE A 78 -2.25 -16.07 -18.92
CA ILE A 78 -0.87 -15.56 -19.00
C ILE A 78 -0.76 -14.25 -18.25
N VAL A 79 0.26 -14.11 -17.41
CA VAL A 79 0.46 -12.94 -16.57
C VAL A 79 1.93 -12.63 -16.33
N GLU A 80 2.26 -11.34 -16.26
CA GLU A 80 3.59 -10.85 -15.90
C GLU A 80 3.79 -10.85 -14.37
N PRO A 81 5.04 -10.82 -13.85
CA PRO A 81 5.31 -10.56 -12.44
C PRO A 81 4.54 -9.34 -11.93
N GLY A 82 3.78 -9.53 -10.85
CA GLY A 82 2.83 -8.53 -10.35
C GLY A 82 1.87 -9.15 -9.35
N ALA A 83 0.78 -8.46 -9.03
CA ALA A 83 -0.15 -8.90 -7.99
C ALA A 83 -0.87 -10.22 -8.33
N SER A 84 -1.37 -10.38 -9.56
CA SER A 84 -2.00 -11.63 -9.99
C SER A 84 -1.01 -12.81 -10.04
N ALA A 85 0.22 -12.59 -10.54
CA ALA A 85 1.26 -13.62 -10.51
C ALA A 85 1.72 -13.94 -9.07
N SER A 86 1.73 -12.94 -8.18
CA SER A 86 1.96 -13.14 -6.74
C SER A 86 0.86 -13.98 -6.13
N TYR A 87 -0.40 -13.71 -6.45
CA TYR A 87 -1.56 -14.43 -5.93
C TYR A 87 -1.54 -15.92 -6.29
N PHE A 88 -1.26 -16.24 -7.56
CA PHE A 88 -1.29 -17.62 -8.05
C PHE A 88 0.02 -18.38 -7.82
N ALA A 89 1.17 -17.70 -7.84
CA ALA A 89 2.47 -18.38 -7.97
C ALA A 89 3.59 -17.78 -7.11
N ASN A 90 3.29 -16.86 -6.19
CA ASN A 90 4.31 -16.16 -5.39
C ASN A 90 5.37 -15.43 -6.25
N LEU A 91 4.96 -14.97 -7.45
CA LEU A 91 5.81 -14.25 -8.40
C LEU A 91 5.48 -12.75 -8.41
N SER A 92 6.24 -11.98 -7.63
CA SER A 92 6.03 -10.54 -7.46
C SER A 92 7.02 -9.70 -8.26
N SER A 93 6.69 -8.42 -8.43
CA SER A 93 7.63 -7.44 -8.99
C SER A 93 8.88 -7.28 -8.14
N SER A 94 8.90 -7.72 -6.87
CA SER A 94 10.09 -7.69 -6.02
C SER A 94 10.98 -8.94 -6.17
N SER A 95 10.44 -10.07 -6.61
CA SER A 95 11.23 -11.26 -6.96
C SER A 95 11.70 -11.23 -8.41
N TRP A 96 10.99 -10.52 -9.29
CA TRP A 96 11.44 -10.25 -10.65
C TRP A 96 10.92 -8.92 -11.17
N HIS A 97 11.84 -7.98 -11.45
CA HIS A 97 11.47 -6.69 -12.03
C HIS A 97 11.08 -6.83 -13.50
N LEU A 98 10.02 -6.14 -13.89
CA LEU A 98 9.60 -6.08 -15.29
C LEU A 98 10.66 -5.35 -16.12
N SER A 99 10.97 -5.91 -17.29
CA SER A 99 11.89 -5.34 -18.29
C SER A 99 11.31 -5.51 -19.69
N GLU A 100 12.01 -5.06 -20.73
CA GLU A 100 11.66 -5.35 -22.12
C GLU A 100 11.64 -6.85 -22.45
N ARG A 101 12.31 -7.69 -21.64
CA ARG A 101 12.36 -9.14 -21.79
C ARG A 101 11.19 -9.82 -21.09
N PRO A 102 10.32 -10.56 -21.81
CA PRO A 102 9.22 -11.28 -21.19
C PRO A 102 9.71 -12.38 -20.22
N LEU A 103 9.23 -12.29 -18.98
CA LEU A 103 9.09 -13.41 -18.06
C LEU A 103 7.61 -13.53 -17.72
N LEU A 104 7.00 -14.68 -18.01
CA LEU A 104 5.55 -14.85 -17.94
C LEU A 104 5.20 -16.09 -17.11
N LEU A 105 4.29 -15.95 -16.17
CA LEU A 105 3.56 -17.07 -15.60
C LEU A 105 2.47 -17.48 -16.59
N ILE A 106 2.43 -18.77 -16.91
CA ILE A 106 1.44 -19.38 -17.79
C ILE A 106 0.76 -20.50 -17.01
N VAL A 107 -0.57 -20.42 -16.87
CA VAL A 107 -1.38 -21.46 -16.24
C VAL A 107 -2.31 -22.05 -17.28
N THR A 108 -2.22 -23.35 -17.50
CA THR A 108 -3.08 -24.08 -18.44
C THR A 108 -3.93 -25.11 -17.69
N PRO A 109 -5.22 -25.27 -18.04
CA PRO A 109 -6.00 -26.39 -17.56
C PRO A 109 -5.62 -27.66 -18.35
N ASP A 110 -5.17 -28.70 -17.66
CA ASP A 110 -5.08 -30.05 -18.22
C ASP A 110 -6.26 -30.89 -17.73
N VAL A 111 -6.85 -31.67 -18.63
CA VAL A 111 -7.99 -32.54 -18.32
C VAL A 111 -7.50 -33.97 -18.49
N ASP A 112 -7.55 -34.73 -17.41
CA ASP A 112 -7.13 -36.13 -17.41
C ASP A 112 -8.18 -37.06 -18.07
N GLU A 113 -7.82 -38.34 -18.18
CA GLU A 113 -8.68 -39.36 -18.81
C GLU A 113 -10.03 -39.55 -18.09
N HIS A 114 -10.13 -39.15 -16.82
CA HIS A 114 -11.33 -39.23 -15.99
C HIS A 114 -12.14 -37.92 -16.01
N GLY A 115 -11.68 -36.90 -16.74
CA GLY A 115 -12.33 -35.61 -16.83
C GLY A 115 -12.02 -34.66 -15.68
N ALA A 116 -11.08 -34.99 -14.78
CA ALA A 116 -10.64 -34.07 -13.74
C ALA A 116 -9.70 -33.01 -14.33
N VAL A 117 -9.89 -31.76 -13.89
CA VAL A 117 -9.06 -30.63 -14.31
C VAL A 117 -7.88 -30.52 -13.34
N HIS A 118 -6.68 -30.29 -13.87
CA HIS A 118 -5.46 -30.05 -13.10
C HIS A 118 -4.78 -28.78 -13.59
N ALA A 119 -4.26 -28.00 -12.66
CA ALA A 119 -3.47 -26.82 -12.99
C ALA A 119 -2.04 -27.20 -13.40
N GLN A 120 -1.64 -26.82 -14.60
CA GLN A 120 -0.24 -26.91 -15.04
C GLN A 120 0.38 -25.51 -15.08
N VAL A 121 1.47 -25.33 -14.33
CA VAL A 121 2.19 -24.06 -14.20
C VAL A 121 3.45 -24.09 -15.05
N SER A 122 3.66 -23.03 -15.82
CA SER A 122 4.89 -22.81 -16.58
C SER A 122 5.41 -21.38 -16.39
N ILE A 123 6.73 -21.20 -16.48
CA ILE A 123 7.41 -19.90 -16.36
C ILE A 123 8.27 -19.66 -17.58
N LEU A 124 7.80 -18.81 -18.50
CA LEU A 124 8.61 -18.34 -19.63
C LEU A 124 9.80 -17.54 -19.10
N THR A 125 11.00 -17.81 -19.60
CA THR A 125 12.21 -17.10 -19.17
C THR A 125 13.20 -16.92 -20.33
N PRO A 126 13.97 -15.80 -20.36
CA PRO A 126 15.14 -15.73 -21.23
C PRO A 126 16.12 -16.87 -20.90
N SER A 127 16.71 -17.51 -21.90
CA SER A 127 17.60 -18.66 -21.71
C SER A 127 18.79 -18.34 -20.80
N PHE A 128 19.36 -17.14 -20.89
CA PHE A 128 20.49 -16.74 -20.05
C PHE A 128 20.12 -16.51 -18.57
N GLU A 129 18.82 -16.37 -18.27
CA GLU A 129 18.28 -16.17 -16.93
C GLU A 129 17.58 -17.43 -16.38
N ALA A 130 17.57 -18.54 -17.13
CA ALA A 130 16.82 -19.74 -16.78
C ALA A 130 17.20 -20.31 -15.40
N THR A 131 18.49 -20.28 -15.05
CA THR A 131 18.95 -20.67 -13.71
C THR A 131 18.34 -19.78 -12.63
N ARG A 132 18.30 -18.46 -12.82
CA ARG A 132 17.69 -17.53 -11.86
C ARG A 132 16.19 -17.76 -11.75
N ALA A 133 15.51 -18.00 -12.86
CA ALA A 133 14.07 -18.29 -12.87
C ALA A 133 13.74 -19.58 -12.09
N ARG A 134 14.57 -20.63 -12.20
CA ARG A 134 14.39 -21.90 -11.46
C ARG A 134 14.65 -21.78 -9.95
N LEU A 135 15.31 -20.72 -9.50
CA LEU A 135 15.50 -20.43 -8.07
C LEU A 135 14.32 -19.69 -7.43
N LEU A 136 13.33 -19.26 -8.22
CA LEU A 136 12.11 -18.66 -7.70
C LEU A 136 11.33 -19.69 -6.89
N SER A 137 10.85 -19.28 -5.71
CA SER A 137 10.02 -20.11 -4.84
C SER A 137 8.56 -20.13 -5.33
N ILE A 138 8.35 -20.77 -6.48
CA ILE A 138 7.03 -20.95 -7.11
C ILE A 138 6.38 -22.23 -6.59
N PRO A 139 5.26 -22.17 -5.86
CA PRO A 139 4.52 -23.35 -5.46
C PRO A 139 3.90 -24.04 -6.68
N SER A 140 3.98 -25.36 -6.77
CA SER A 140 3.31 -26.13 -7.81
C SER A 140 3.04 -27.56 -7.33
N ALA A 141 1.95 -28.16 -7.80
CA ALA A 141 1.60 -29.55 -7.52
C ALA A 141 2.36 -30.53 -8.43
N SER A 142 2.88 -30.04 -9.56
CA SER A 142 3.63 -30.79 -10.57
C SER A 142 4.95 -30.09 -10.91
N ASP A 143 5.77 -30.73 -11.74
CA ASP A 143 7.00 -30.11 -12.22
C ASP A 143 6.66 -28.86 -13.06
N ILE A 144 7.32 -27.75 -12.72
CA ILE A 144 7.17 -26.49 -13.46
C ILE A 144 7.95 -26.60 -14.77
N VAL A 145 7.27 -26.29 -15.88
CA VAL A 145 7.90 -26.19 -17.19
C VAL A 145 8.47 -24.79 -17.38
N TYR A 146 9.72 -24.70 -17.81
CA TYR A 146 10.38 -23.42 -18.11
C TYR A 146 10.66 -23.35 -19.60
N PRO A 147 9.71 -22.85 -20.43
CA PRO A 147 10.02 -22.55 -21.82
C PRO A 147 11.06 -21.43 -21.87
N GLU A 148 12.19 -21.72 -22.48
CA GLU A 148 13.32 -20.79 -22.58
C GLU A 148 13.38 -20.18 -23.98
N TRP A 149 13.73 -18.90 -24.07
CA TRP A 149 13.93 -18.21 -25.34
C TRP A 149 15.27 -17.49 -25.39
N ALA A 150 16.00 -17.65 -26.51
CA ALA A 150 17.25 -16.94 -26.75
C ALA A 150 16.97 -15.50 -27.21
N GLU A 151 17.90 -14.56 -26.99
CA GLU A 151 17.72 -13.11 -27.29
C GLU A 151 17.28 -12.79 -28.73
N HIS A 152 17.55 -13.67 -29.70
CA HIS A 152 17.17 -13.49 -31.11
C HIS A 152 15.89 -14.26 -31.51
N ALA A 153 15.33 -15.06 -30.61
CA ALA A 153 14.14 -15.86 -30.84
C ALA A 153 12.89 -15.10 -30.43
N ASP A 154 11.74 -15.55 -30.93
CA ASP A 154 10.44 -15.03 -30.51
C ASP A 154 10.06 -15.61 -29.12
N PRO A 155 10.01 -14.79 -28.05
CA PRO A 155 9.60 -15.24 -26.72
C PRO A 155 8.15 -15.75 -26.68
N TYR A 156 7.27 -15.22 -27.52
CA TYR A 156 5.85 -15.54 -27.50
C TYR A 156 5.59 -16.90 -28.16
N ALA A 157 6.33 -17.24 -29.22
CA ALA A 157 6.34 -18.59 -29.76
C ALA A 157 6.77 -19.63 -28.70
N ALA A 158 7.80 -19.32 -27.90
CA ALA A 158 8.21 -20.17 -26.78
C ALA A 158 7.12 -20.27 -25.70
N ALA A 159 6.45 -19.17 -25.37
CA ALA A 159 5.33 -19.14 -24.42
C ALA A 159 4.16 -20.02 -24.88
N LEU A 160 3.82 -19.99 -26.16
CA LEU A 160 2.73 -20.78 -26.72
C LEU A 160 3.07 -22.27 -26.83
N SER A 161 4.36 -22.63 -26.85
CA SER A 161 4.81 -24.02 -26.98
C SER A 161 4.38 -24.94 -25.83
N VAL A 162 4.09 -24.38 -24.66
CA VAL A 162 3.62 -25.12 -23.48
C VAL A 162 2.10 -25.24 -23.42
N ILE A 163 1.36 -24.52 -24.27
CA ILE A 163 -0.09 -24.66 -24.36
C ILE A 163 -0.41 -25.94 -25.14
N PRO A 164 -1.22 -26.87 -24.59
CA PRO A 164 -1.52 -28.12 -25.27
C PRO A 164 -2.15 -27.90 -26.65
N LYS A 165 -1.61 -28.56 -27.69
CA LYS A 165 -2.13 -28.45 -29.07
C LYS A 165 -3.60 -28.87 -29.22
N LYS A 166 -4.12 -29.66 -28.28
CA LYS A 166 -5.54 -30.06 -28.22
C LYS A 166 -6.46 -28.91 -27.79
N SER A 167 -5.92 -27.88 -27.14
CA SER A 167 -6.68 -26.74 -26.63
C SER A 167 -7.07 -25.81 -27.78
N LYS A 168 -8.38 -25.52 -27.90
CA LYS A 168 -8.95 -24.63 -28.94
C LYS A 168 -9.57 -23.36 -28.37
N GLY A 169 -9.40 -23.14 -27.06
CA GLY A 169 -9.94 -22.01 -26.33
C GLY A 169 -9.17 -20.72 -26.53
N ALA A 170 -9.75 -19.61 -26.07
CA ALA A 170 -9.04 -18.33 -26.02
C ALA A 170 -7.81 -18.39 -25.09
N ILE A 171 -6.88 -17.47 -25.25
CA ILE A 171 -5.83 -17.18 -24.27
C ILE A 171 -6.24 -15.92 -23.53
N PHE A 172 -6.36 -16.01 -22.21
CA PHE A 172 -6.62 -14.87 -21.37
C PHE A 172 -5.31 -14.27 -20.87
N VAL A 173 -5.15 -12.97 -21.01
CA VAL A 173 -4.00 -12.22 -20.50
C VAL A 173 -4.46 -11.35 -19.34
N ASP A 174 -3.68 -11.28 -18.26
CA ASP A 174 -3.98 -10.40 -17.14
C ASP A 174 -4.16 -8.93 -17.59
N GLY A 175 -5.10 -8.23 -16.96
CA GLY A 175 -5.45 -6.86 -17.35
C GLY A 175 -4.34 -5.83 -17.11
N ALA A 176 -3.37 -6.14 -16.24
CA ALA A 176 -2.21 -5.28 -15.99
C ALA A 176 -1.02 -5.57 -16.92
N ALA A 177 -1.12 -6.57 -17.80
CA ALA A 177 -0.05 -6.89 -18.74
C ALA A 177 0.23 -5.71 -19.68
N ARG A 178 1.52 -5.43 -19.89
CA ARG A 178 1.98 -4.36 -20.77
C ARG A 178 1.59 -4.67 -22.20
N PHE A 179 1.21 -3.63 -22.94
CA PHE A 179 0.60 -3.76 -24.26
C PHE A 179 1.42 -4.60 -25.26
N PHE A 180 2.76 -4.46 -25.26
CA PHE A 180 3.62 -5.21 -26.16
C PHE A 180 3.63 -6.73 -25.89
N ILE A 181 3.32 -7.17 -24.67
CA ILE A 181 3.15 -8.60 -24.35
C ILE A 181 1.88 -9.13 -25.03
N VAL A 182 0.80 -8.35 -24.98
CA VAL A 182 -0.48 -8.71 -25.60
C VAL A 182 -0.33 -8.77 -27.12
N ASP A 183 0.33 -7.77 -27.72
CA ASP A 183 0.60 -7.75 -29.16
C ASP A 183 1.48 -8.92 -29.59
N GLY A 184 2.58 -9.18 -28.87
CA GLY A 184 3.45 -10.31 -29.17
C GLY A 184 2.76 -11.66 -29.11
N LEU A 185 1.89 -11.87 -28.11
CA LEU A 185 1.06 -13.08 -28.02
C LEU A 185 0.06 -13.19 -29.17
N ARG A 186 -0.53 -12.08 -29.63
CA ARG A 186 -1.45 -12.06 -30.78
C ARG A 186 -0.74 -12.39 -32.08
N ASP A 187 0.43 -11.80 -32.30
CA ASP A 187 1.23 -12.02 -33.49
C ASP A 187 1.73 -13.46 -33.59
N ALA A 188 2.13 -14.05 -32.46
CA ALA A 188 2.56 -15.44 -32.40
C ALA A 188 1.39 -16.46 -32.43
N ALA A 189 0.15 -16.03 -32.16
CA ALA A 189 -1.05 -16.88 -32.14
C ALA A 189 -2.15 -16.38 -33.10
N PRO A 190 -1.90 -16.27 -34.42
CA PRO A 190 -2.82 -15.61 -35.37
C PRO A 190 -4.18 -16.31 -35.53
N THR A 191 -4.28 -17.59 -35.12
CA THR A 191 -5.52 -18.38 -35.18
C THR A 191 -6.23 -18.51 -33.84
N THR A 192 -5.70 -17.92 -32.77
CA THR A 192 -6.22 -18.03 -31.40
C THR A 192 -6.61 -16.68 -30.86
N THR A 193 -7.78 -16.57 -30.26
CA THR A 193 -8.22 -15.32 -29.61
C THR A 193 -7.36 -15.03 -28.38
N VAL A 194 -6.60 -13.94 -28.39
CA VAL A 194 -5.86 -13.42 -27.22
C VAL A 194 -6.55 -12.15 -26.72
N GLN A 195 -7.06 -12.19 -25.49
CA GLN A 195 -7.85 -11.11 -24.91
C GLN A 195 -7.64 -10.95 -23.40
N SER A 196 -8.08 -9.82 -22.85
CA SER A 196 -8.04 -9.58 -21.39
C SER A 196 -8.84 -10.64 -20.64
N ALA A 197 -8.33 -11.03 -19.47
CA ALA A 197 -9.02 -11.95 -18.57
C ALA A 197 -10.41 -11.42 -18.17
N PRO A 198 -11.46 -12.26 -18.25
CA PRO A 198 -12.82 -11.84 -17.96
C PRO A 198 -13.07 -11.74 -16.45
N VAL A 199 -14.27 -11.28 -16.07
CA VAL A 199 -14.63 -10.99 -14.67
C VAL A 199 -14.51 -12.22 -13.77
N GLU A 200 -14.78 -13.41 -14.30
CA GLU A 200 -14.73 -14.69 -13.58
C GLU A 200 -13.32 -14.98 -13.07
N ILE A 201 -12.28 -14.65 -13.85
CA ILE A 201 -10.87 -14.80 -13.44
C ILE A 201 -10.46 -13.64 -12.52
N ARG A 202 -10.81 -12.40 -12.88
CA ARG A 202 -10.41 -11.21 -12.09
C ARG A 202 -10.97 -11.26 -10.66
N ARG A 203 -12.18 -11.81 -10.49
CA ARG A 203 -12.86 -11.95 -9.19
C ARG A 203 -12.20 -12.95 -8.25
N LEU A 204 -11.29 -13.81 -8.73
CA LEU A 204 -10.63 -14.82 -7.90
C LEU A 204 -9.78 -14.22 -6.77
N ARG A 205 -9.39 -12.94 -6.87
CA ARG A 205 -8.62 -12.20 -5.86
C ARG A 205 -9.48 -11.35 -4.92
N GLU A 206 -10.73 -11.07 -5.30
CA GLU A 206 -11.57 -10.10 -4.59
C GLU A 206 -11.93 -10.59 -3.18
N ARG A 207 -12.09 -11.91 -3.02
CA ARG A 207 -12.50 -12.57 -1.78
C ARG A 207 -11.29 -13.18 -1.06
N LYS A 208 -10.92 -12.58 0.06
CA LYS A 208 -9.74 -12.95 0.84
C LYS A 208 -10.03 -14.19 1.69
N SER A 209 -9.08 -15.12 1.73
CA SER A 209 -9.07 -16.22 2.69
C SER A 209 -8.79 -15.73 4.12
N GLU A 210 -8.95 -16.61 5.10
CA GLU A 210 -8.58 -16.30 6.50
C GLU A 210 -7.09 -15.95 6.63
N GLU A 211 -6.19 -16.68 5.96
CA GLU A 211 -4.74 -16.38 5.92
C GLU A 211 -4.47 -14.97 5.39
N GLU A 212 -5.15 -14.57 4.32
CA GLU A 212 -5.02 -13.22 3.74
C GLU A 212 -5.52 -12.15 4.71
N LEU A 213 -6.67 -12.39 5.35
CA LEU A 213 -7.25 -11.46 6.31
C LEU A 213 -6.39 -11.31 7.57
N GLU A 214 -5.71 -12.35 8.04
CA GLU A 214 -4.77 -12.26 9.17
C GLU A 214 -3.59 -11.34 8.85
N ILE A 215 -3.01 -11.48 7.65
CA ILE A 215 -1.93 -10.61 7.19
C ILE A 215 -2.42 -9.16 7.08
N MET A 216 -3.54 -8.95 6.41
CA MET A 216 -4.11 -7.62 6.21
C MET A 216 -4.50 -6.95 7.53
N LYS A 217 -5.09 -7.69 8.48
CA LYS A 217 -5.39 -7.20 9.84
C LYS A 217 -4.12 -6.69 10.50
N CYS A 218 -3.07 -7.52 10.54
CA CYS A 218 -1.84 -7.12 11.20
C CYS A 218 -1.19 -5.90 10.55
N ALA A 219 -1.13 -5.85 9.22
CA ALA A 219 -0.58 -4.72 8.48
C ALA A 219 -1.33 -3.41 8.82
N ASN A 220 -2.68 -3.45 8.82
CA ASN A 220 -3.50 -2.28 9.11
C ASN A 220 -3.43 -1.87 10.60
N GLU A 221 -3.44 -2.83 11.51
CA GLU A 221 -3.28 -2.57 12.95
C GLU A 221 -1.94 -1.91 13.27
N VAL A 222 -0.84 -2.45 12.74
CA VAL A 222 0.48 -1.87 12.99
C VAL A 222 0.66 -0.51 12.29
N THR A 223 -0.09 -0.25 11.22
CA THR A 223 -0.17 1.08 10.61
C THR A 223 -0.80 2.09 11.57
N VAL A 224 -1.94 1.78 12.18
CA VAL A 224 -2.57 2.65 13.20
C VAL A 224 -1.64 2.84 14.41
N LEU A 225 -0.98 1.78 14.89
CA LEU A 225 -0.02 1.87 15.99
C LEU A 225 1.18 2.76 15.62
N SER A 226 1.66 2.69 14.38
CA SER A 226 2.74 3.53 13.86
C SER A 226 2.34 5.00 13.82
N ILE A 227 1.12 5.34 13.39
CA ILE A 227 0.61 6.72 13.42
C ILE A 227 0.57 7.23 14.88
N ARG A 228 0.07 6.42 15.81
CA ARG A 228 -0.01 6.78 17.24
C ARG A 228 1.38 7.01 17.85
N ALA A 229 2.32 6.10 17.61
CA ALA A 229 3.70 6.22 18.10
C ALA A 229 4.41 7.45 17.49
N ALA A 230 4.24 7.69 16.19
CA ALA A 230 4.81 8.87 15.53
C ALA A 230 4.20 10.18 16.06
N ARG A 231 2.89 10.20 16.34
CA ARG A 231 2.19 11.37 16.90
C ARG A 231 2.79 11.85 18.21
N ASP A 232 3.28 10.95 19.07
CA ASP A 232 3.91 11.31 20.35
C ASP A 232 5.22 12.10 20.18
N HIS A 233 5.78 12.11 18.97
CA HIS A 233 6.97 12.89 18.61
C HIS A 233 6.66 14.10 17.72
N MET A 234 5.38 14.32 17.37
CA MET A 234 4.94 15.48 16.61
C MET A 234 4.76 16.72 17.50
N ARG A 235 4.93 17.90 16.92
CA ARG A 235 4.83 19.18 17.63
C ARG A 235 4.36 20.28 16.69
N ILE A 236 3.71 21.29 17.24
CA ILE A 236 3.46 22.55 16.53
C ILE A 236 4.80 23.14 16.06
N GLY A 237 4.83 23.67 14.83
CA GLY A 237 6.03 24.17 14.19
C GLY A 237 6.88 23.12 13.45
N MET A 238 6.47 21.85 13.45
CA MET A 238 7.04 20.80 12.59
C MET A 238 6.56 20.97 11.14
N ARG A 239 7.37 20.52 10.17
CA ARG A 239 7.01 20.46 8.74
C ARG A 239 6.31 19.16 8.35
N GLU A 240 5.52 19.19 7.28
CA GLU A 240 4.88 18.01 6.70
C GLU A 240 5.90 16.90 6.40
N SER A 241 7.04 17.25 5.79
CA SER A 241 8.10 16.27 5.49
C SER A 241 8.68 15.61 6.75
N GLU A 242 8.83 16.36 7.85
CA GLU A 242 9.27 15.81 9.14
C GLU A 242 8.23 14.81 9.69
N ALA A 243 6.94 15.14 9.61
CA ALA A 243 5.86 14.27 10.07
C ALA A 243 5.73 13.00 9.23
N GLY A 244 5.79 13.13 7.89
CA GLY A 244 5.80 12.00 6.97
C GLY A 244 6.99 11.07 7.23
N ALA A 245 8.20 11.62 7.38
CA ALA A 245 9.39 10.85 7.68
C ALA A 245 9.28 10.08 9.02
N LEU A 246 8.69 10.68 10.06
CA LEU A 246 8.45 10.02 11.34
C LEU A 246 7.52 8.81 11.19
N VAL A 247 6.40 8.97 10.46
CA VAL A 247 5.43 7.89 10.24
C VAL A 247 6.03 6.79 9.37
N THR A 248 6.71 7.13 8.26
CA THR A 248 7.41 6.15 7.43
C THR A 248 8.45 5.37 8.23
N LYS A 249 9.19 6.02 9.13
CA LYS A 249 10.15 5.35 10.01
C LYS A 249 9.47 4.38 10.97
N ALA A 250 8.34 4.76 11.56
CA ALA A 250 7.57 3.88 12.45
C ALA A 250 7.03 2.66 11.71
N LEU A 251 6.49 2.84 10.50
CA LEU A 251 6.02 1.74 9.63
C LEU A 251 7.17 0.79 9.23
N ALA A 252 8.35 1.33 8.91
CA ALA A 252 9.53 0.52 8.63
C ALA A 252 9.97 -0.29 9.86
N ALA A 253 9.98 0.33 11.04
CA ALA A 253 10.33 -0.33 12.30
C ALA A 253 9.30 -1.41 12.70
N ALA A 254 8.05 -1.25 12.29
CA ALA A 254 7.00 -2.26 12.40
C ALA A 254 7.18 -3.47 11.48
N GLY A 255 8.12 -3.42 10.52
CA GLY A 255 8.42 -4.50 9.59
C GLY A 255 7.63 -4.44 8.27
N LEU A 256 6.92 -3.35 7.99
CA LEU A 256 6.25 -3.18 6.70
C LEU A 256 7.26 -2.85 5.60
N ARG A 257 7.11 -3.49 4.44
CA ARG A 257 7.91 -3.19 3.24
C ARG A 257 7.31 -2.03 2.46
N ASN A 258 8.18 -1.30 1.76
CA ASN A 258 7.84 -0.11 0.97
C ASN A 258 6.91 0.86 1.72
N PRO A 259 7.21 1.21 2.99
CA PRO A 259 6.34 2.09 3.76
C PRO A 259 6.28 3.47 3.11
N SER A 260 5.09 4.07 3.09
CA SER A 260 4.89 5.42 2.60
C SER A 260 3.94 6.18 3.53
N ALA A 261 4.13 7.50 3.63
CA ALA A 261 3.27 8.37 4.40
C ALA A 261 3.15 9.74 3.74
N LEU A 262 1.98 10.04 3.21
CA LEU A 262 1.57 11.39 2.82
C LEU A 262 1.21 12.16 4.09
N SER A 263 1.79 13.34 4.26
CA SER A 263 1.46 14.25 5.37
C SER A 263 1.05 15.61 4.83
N LEU A 264 -0.16 16.05 5.20
CA LEU A 264 -0.72 17.33 4.78
C LEU A 264 -1.31 18.06 5.98
N PHE A 265 -1.01 19.35 6.11
CA PHE A 265 -1.50 20.20 7.20
C PHE A 265 -2.45 21.29 6.68
N GLY A 266 -3.52 21.57 7.43
CA GLY A 266 -4.42 22.68 7.15
C GLY A 266 -4.96 22.69 5.71
N GLU A 267 -4.66 23.75 4.96
CA GLU A 267 -5.17 23.93 3.60
C GLU A 267 -4.58 22.95 2.59
N ASN A 268 -3.35 22.43 2.82
CA ASN A 268 -2.73 21.48 1.92
C ASN A 268 -3.53 20.17 1.87
N ALA A 269 -4.19 19.80 2.97
CA ALA A 269 -5.05 18.63 3.04
C ALA A 269 -6.28 18.74 2.11
N ALA A 270 -6.65 19.95 1.66
CA ALA A 270 -7.76 20.14 0.72
C ALA A 270 -7.45 19.60 -0.69
N LEU A 271 -6.21 19.18 -0.95
CA LEU A 271 -5.80 18.51 -2.19
C LEU A 271 -5.59 17.01 -1.88
N PRO A 272 -6.52 16.11 -2.26
CA PRO A 272 -6.54 14.72 -1.79
C PRO A 272 -5.24 13.93 -2.03
N HIS A 273 -4.57 14.25 -3.15
CA HIS A 273 -3.27 13.71 -3.57
C HIS A 273 -2.20 14.80 -3.71
N GLY A 274 -2.38 15.94 -3.03
CA GLY A 274 -1.49 17.09 -3.16
C GLY A 274 -0.06 16.75 -2.76
N SER A 275 0.92 17.33 -3.46
CA SER A 275 2.35 17.10 -3.19
C SER A 275 2.86 17.77 -1.91
N GLY A 276 1.97 18.42 -1.14
CA GLY A 276 2.31 19.31 -0.03
C GLY A 276 3.09 20.54 -0.48
N THR A 277 3.10 21.58 0.35
CA THR A 277 4.03 22.73 0.20
C THR A 277 5.19 22.65 1.20
N ASP A 278 5.31 21.50 1.89
CA ASP A 278 6.13 21.34 3.09
C ASP A 278 5.75 22.38 4.16
N ARG A 279 4.45 22.51 4.39
CA ARG A 279 3.87 23.51 5.29
C ARG A 279 4.27 23.23 6.73
N VAL A 280 4.41 24.31 7.50
CA VAL A 280 4.67 24.25 8.94
C VAL A 280 3.33 24.15 9.71
N LEU A 281 3.22 23.15 10.60
CA LEU A 281 2.04 22.89 11.40
C LEU A 281 1.71 24.06 12.34
N GLN A 282 0.50 24.61 12.22
CA GLN A 282 -0.01 25.68 13.10
C GLN A 282 -0.89 25.13 14.23
N PRO A 283 -1.07 25.88 15.35
CA PRO A 283 -1.92 25.45 16.47
C PRO A 283 -3.38 25.14 16.13
N ASN A 284 -3.90 25.67 15.02
CA ASN A 284 -5.28 25.54 14.57
C ASN A 284 -5.46 24.57 13.39
N ASP A 285 -4.38 23.92 12.97
CA ASP A 285 -4.38 22.97 11.85
C ASP A 285 -4.78 21.57 12.31
N PHE A 286 -5.49 20.85 11.44
CA PHE A 286 -5.44 19.39 11.46
C PHE A 286 -4.20 18.89 10.73
N ILE A 287 -3.75 17.71 11.16
CA ILE A 287 -2.76 16.87 10.49
C ILE A 287 -3.52 15.75 9.78
N LEU A 288 -3.39 15.65 8.46
CA LEU A 288 -3.81 14.48 7.69
C LEU A 288 -2.56 13.64 7.42
N ILE A 289 -2.57 12.40 7.92
CA ILE A 289 -1.61 11.36 7.52
C ILE A 289 -2.39 10.28 6.79
N ASP A 290 -1.99 10.01 5.56
CA ASP A 290 -2.42 8.88 4.75
C ASP A 290 -1.19 7.99 4.52
N CYS A 291 -1.22 6.76 5.00
CA CYS A 291 -0.03 5.93 5.05
C CYS A 291 -0.33 4.44 5.07
N GLY A 292 0.68 3.67 4.67
CA GLY A 292 0.56 2.24 4.48
C GLY A 292 1.89 1.57 4.16
N GLY A 293 1.82 0.26 3.96
CA GLY A 293 2.94 -0.57 3.53
C GLY A 293 2.51 -2.02 3.34
N TYR A 294 3.46 -2.89 3.01
CA TYR A 294 3.17 -4.28 2.68
C TYR A 294 3.69 -5.26 3.73
N LEU A 295 2.82 -6.14 4.21
CA LEU A 295 3.19 -7.35 4.95
C LEU A 295 2.92 -8.57 4.07
N HIS A 296 3.94 -9.39 3.82
CA HIS A 296 3.82 -10.60 2.96
C HIS A 296 3.13 -10.35 1.60
N GLY A 297 3.25 -9.13 1.07
CA GLY A 297 2.65 -8.71 -0.20
C GLY A 297 1.29 -8.05 -0.09
N TYR A 298 0.60 -8.10 1.05
CA TYR A 298 -0.70 -7.46 1.26
C TYR A 298 -0.55 -6.08 1.86
N GLU A 299 -1.34 -5.14 1.35
CA GLU A 299 -1.26 -3.72 1.68
C GLU A 299 -2.10 -3.36 2.90
N SER A 300 -1.56 -2.46 3.72
CA SER A 300 -2.33 -1.63 4.63
C SER A 300 -2.51 -0.23 4.04
N ASP A 301 -3.66 0.37 4.33
CA ASP A 301 -3.98 1.72 3.88
C ASP A 301 -4.89 2.40 4.91
N VAL A 302 -4.36 3.46 5.53
CA VAL A 302 -5.01 4.13 6.66
C VAL A 302 -4.74 5.63 6.59
N THR A 303 -5.83 6.39 6.48
CA THR A 303 -5.84 7.83 6.68
C THR A 303 -6.38 8.20 8.07
N ARG A 304 -5.63 9.05 8.78
CA ARG A 304 -6.07 9.76 9.98
C ARG A 304 -5.96 11.26 9.76
N THR A 305 -7.06 11.98 9.97
CA THR A 305 -7.05 13.44 10.15
C THR A 305 -7.20 13.76 11.64
N PHE A 306 -6.22 14.43 12.26
CA PHE A 306 -6.16 14.57 13.71
C PHE A 306 -5.49 15.85 14.20
N ALA A 307 -5.59 16.08 15.51
CA ALA A 307 -5.04 17.23 16.21
C ALA A 307 -4.06 16.78 17.31
N LEU A 308 -3.03 17.60 17.56
CA LEU A 308 -2.17 17.41 18.72
C LEU A 308 -2.91 17.85 20.00
N PRO A 309 -2.54 17.33 21.19
CA PRO A 309 -3.19 17.69 22.45
C PRO A 309 -3.31 19.21 22.68
N ASP A 310 -2.28 19.97 22.31
CA ASP A 310 -2.23 21.43 22.50
C ASP A 310 -2.87 22.24 21.34
N SER A 311 -3.47 21.57 20.35
CA SER A 311 -4.10 22.24 19.20
C SER A 311 -5.47 22.81 19.56
N THR A 312 -5.77 24.02 19.09
CA THR A 312 -7.08 24.68 19.22
C THR A 312 -7.80 24.66 17.88
N ILE A 313 -8.55 23.59 17.63
CA ILE A 313 -9.27 23.40 16.37
C ILE A 313 -10.51 24.30 16.29
N PRO A 314 -10.70 25.08 15.20
CA PRO A 314 -11.90 25.88 15.02
C PRO A 314 -13.17 25.03 15.05
N LYS A 315 -14.25 25.54 15.68
CA LYS A 315 -15.54 24.84 15.81
C LYS A 315 -16.10 24.38 14.46
N PHE A 316 -15.92 25.19 13.41
CA PHE A 316 -16.33 24.85 12.05
C PHE A 316 -15.59 23.60 11.54
N SER A 317 -14.25 23.59 11.62
CA SER A 317 -13.42 22.45 11.19
C SER A 317 -13.73 21.19 11.99
N LEU A 318 -13.94 21.31 13.30
CA LEU A 318 -14.36 20.18 14.15
C LEU A 318 -15.73 19.64 13.74
N GLY A 319 -16.68 20.52 13.37
CA GLY A 319 -17.97 20.12 12.84
C GLY A 319 -17.85 19.30 11.55
N LEU A 320 -16.98 19.71 10.63
CA LEU A 320 -16.70 18.96 9.40
C LEU A 320 -16.03 17.61 9.66
N TRP A 321 -15.13 17.54 10.64
CA TRP A 321 -14.52 16.27 11.06
C TRP A 321 -15.58 15.28 11.55
N ASN A 322 -16.50 15.73 12.41
CA ASN A 322 -17.59 14.90 12.92
C ASN A 322 -18.52 14.43 11.79
N VAL A 323 -18.77 15.28 10.78
CA VAL A 323 -19.52 14.87 9.59
C VAL A 323 -18.79 13.73 8.89
N VAL A 324 -17.51 13.90 8.51
CA VAL A 324 -16.74 12.85 7.81
C VAL A 324 -16.74 11.54 8.60
N HIS A 325 -16.53 11.61 9.92
CA HIS A 325 -16.59 10.44 10.81
C HIS A 325 -17.95 9.73 10.75
N SER A 326 -19.06 10.46 10.87
CA SER A 326 -20.40 9.88 10.76
C SER A 326 -20.66 9.24 9.38
N ILE A 327 -20.09 9.80 8.32
CA ILE A 327 -20.26 9.24 6.96
C ILE A 327 -19.46 7.96 6.77
N GLN A 328 -18.26 7.90 7.33
CA GLN A 328 -17.49 6.66 7.37
C GLN A 328 -18.27 5.55 8.10
N THR A 329 -18.95 5.88 9.22
CA THR A 329 -19.84 4.93 9.91
C THR A 329 -21.03 4.49 9.05
N VAL A 330 -21.72 5.43 8.38
CA VAL A 330 -22.84 5.10 7.47
C VAL A 330 -22.41 4.19 6.32
N ALA A 331 -21.26 4.49 5.71
CA ALA A 331 -20.66 3.67 4.67
C ALA A 331 -20.36 2.25 5.18
N PHE A 332 -19.70 2.15 6.34
CA PHE A 332 -19.39 0.87 6.97
C PHE A 332 -20.67 0.06 7.20
N GLU A 333 -21.65 0.60 7.93
CA GLU A 333 -22.90 -0.10 8.25
C GLU A 333 -23.74 -0.49 7.01
N THR A 334 -23.59 0.23 5.90
CA THR A 334 -24.27 -0.09 4.64
C THR A 334 -23.58 -1.22 3.88
N ALA A 335 -22.26 -1.38 4.02
CA ALA A 335 -21.46 -2.35 3.27
C ALA A 335 -21.61 -3.77 3.86
N VAL A 336 -22.81 -4.36 3.76
CA VAL A 336 -23.09 -5.74 4.14
C VAL A 336 -23.17 -6.65 2.91
N ASN A 337 -23.01 -7.96 3.13
CA ASN A 337 -23.17 -8.98 2.08
C ASN A 337 -24.51 -8.82 1.33
N GLY A 338 -24.47 -8.87 0.00
CA GLY A 338 -25.61 -8.68 -0.90
C GLY A 338 -25.85 -7.23 -1.32
N THR A 339 -25.16 -6.25 -0.73
CA THR A 339 -25.31 -4.83 -1.10
C THR A 339 -24.63 -4.53 -2.43
N VAL A 340 -25.25 -3.71 -3.28
CA VAL A 340 -24.58 -3.21 -4.49
C VAL A 340 -23.54 -2.17 -4.09
N THR A 341 -22.30 -2.30 -4.56
CA THR A 341 -21.20 -1.39 -4.21
C THR A 341 -21.50 0.10 -4.43
N ALA A 342 -22.26 0.47 -5.47
CA ALA A 342 -22.71 1.86 -5.67
C ALA A 342 -23.71 2.36 -4.63
N GLU A 343 -24.48 1.47 -3.99
CA GLU A 343 -25.41 1.84 -2.94
C GLU A 343 -24.68 2.40 -1.72
N VAL A 344 -23.52 1.83 -1.37
CA VAL A 344 -22.68 2.31 -0.26
C VAL A 344 -22.23 3.75 -0.49
N ASP A 345 -21.64 4.05 -1.65
CA ASP A 345 -21.23 5.41 -2.04
C ASP A 345 -22.44 6.37 -2.11
N THR A 346 -23.58 5.88 -2.63
CA THR A 346 -24.81 6.67 -2.71
C THR A 346 -25.32 7.07 -1.33
N ARG A 347 -25.42 6.12 -0.39
CA ARG A 347 -25.89 6.40 0.97
C ARG A 347 -24.94 7.33 1.73
N ALA A 348 -23.63 7.14 1.58
CA ALA A 348 -22.62 8.04 2.15
C ALA A 348 -22.79 9.48 1.65
N ARG A 349 -22.92 9.67 0.33
CA ARG A 349 -23.15 11.01 -0.27
C ARG A 349 -24.48 11.61 0.14
N GLN A 350 -25.54 10.82 0.21
CA GLN A 350 -26.85 11.31 0.66
C GLN A 350 -26.81 11.78 2.12
N ALA A 351 -26.14 11.03 2.99
CA ALA A 351 -25.97 11.40 4.39
C ALA A 351 -25.12 12.67 4.57
N MET A 352 -24.19 12.98 3.65
CA MET A 352 -23.44 14.24 3.64
C MET A 352 -24.29 15.47 3.29
N GLY A 353 -25.43 15.28 2.62
CA GLY A 353 -26.31 16.37 2.19
C GLY A 353 -25.57 17.39 1.29
N PRO A 354 -25.75 18.71 1.50
CA PRO A 354 -25.10 19.74 0.69
C PRO A 354 -23.56 19.71 0.71
N LEU A 355 -22.95 19.07 1.72
CA LEU A 355 -21.49 18.95 1.83
C LEU A 355 -20.92 17.92 0.84
N ALA A 356 -21.75 17.05 0.26
CA ALA A 356 -21.31 16.03 -0.72
C ALA A 356 -20.61 16.64 -1.95
N ARG A 357 -20.86 17.92 -2.26
CA ARG A 357 -20.16 18.66 -3.32
C ARG A 357 -18.65 18.79 -3.09
N TYR A 358 -18.19 18.66 -1.84
CA TYR A 358 -16.79 18.69 -1.45
C TYR A 358 -16.17 17.29 -1.37
N PHE A 359 -16.95 16.24 -1.61
CA PHE A 359 -16.47 14.86 -1.64
C PHE A 359 -16.23 14.43 -3.10
N THR A 360 -15.00 14.64 -3.56
CA THR A 360 -14.65 14.75 -5.00
C THR A 360 -14.18 13.45 -5.67
N HIS A 361 -13.99 12.37 -4.92
CA HIS A 361 -13.58 11.06 -5.42
C HIS A 361 -14.54 9.96 -4.94
N ARG A 362 -14.28 8.70 -5.32
CA ARG A 362 -15.03 7.50 -4.86
C ARG A 362 -15.01 7.34 -3.33
N LEU A 363 -15.96 6.60 -2.76
CA LEU A 363 -15.99 6.23 -1.34
C LEU A 363 -14.88 5.28 -0.92
N GLY A 364 -14.47 4.40 -1.81
CA GLY A 364 -13.38 3.47 -1.53
C GLY A 364 -13.12 2.54 -2.70
N HIS A 365 -12.12 1.70 -2.53
CA HIS A 365 -11.65 0.71 -3.48
C HIS A 365 -11.46 -0.63 -2.78
N GLY A 366 -11.40 -1.70 -3.55
CA GLY A 366 -10.90 -2.97 -3.05
C GLY A 366 -9.42 -2.83 -2.72
N ILE A 367 -8.95 -3.65 -1.80
CA ILE A 367 -7.56 -3.64 -1.35
C ILE A 367 -7.11 -5.08 -1.09
N GLY A 368 -5.84 -5.38 -1.36
CA GLY A 368 -5.29 -6.72 -1.17
C GLY A 368 -3.81 -6.74 -1.47
N LEU A 369 -3.43 -7.44 -2.55
CA LEU A 369 -2.05 -7.41 -3.06
C LEU A 369 -1.74 -6.13 -3.84
N GLU A 370 -2.78 -5.40 -4.24
CA GLU A 370 -2.71 -4.04 -4.75
C GLU A 370 -3.48 -3.10 -3.81
N GLY A 371 -3.00 -1.87 -3.67
CA GLY A 371 -3.68 -0.85 -2.87
C GLY A 371 -5.04 -0.54 -3.43
N HIS A 372 -5.13 -0.48 -4.76
CA HIS A 372 -6.39 -0.33 -5.50
C HIS A 372 -6.67 -1.56 -6.36
N GLU A 373 -7.60 -2.40 -5.93
CA GLU A 373 -8.14 -3.51 -6.71
C GLU A 373 -9.68 -3.50 -6.72
N SER A 374 -10.28 -4.37 -7.53
CA SER A 374 -11.74 -4.56 -7.50
C SER A 374 -12.20 -5.22 -6.19
N PRO A 375 -13.48 -5.06 -5.80
CA PRO A 375 -14.47 -4.16 -6.40
C PRO A 375 -14.40 -2.74 -5.83
N TYR A 376 -15.03 -1.76 -6.48
CA TYR A 376 -14.95 -0.34 -6.08
C TYR A 376 -16.24 0.20 -5.48
N LEU A 377 -16.16 0.90 -4.35
CA LEU A 377 -17.26 1.63 -3.73
C LEU A 377 -17.42 3.01 -4.40
N ARG A 378 -18.08 3.03 -5.57
CA ARG A 378 -18.30 4.26 -6.36
C ARG A 378 -19.66 4.26 -7.04
N GLY A 379 -20.18 5.47 -7.29
CA GLY A 379 -21.35 5.68 -8.14
C GLY A 379 -21.22 4.98 -9.51
N GLY A 380 -22.28 4.26 -9.89
CA GLY A 380 -22.36 3.50 -11.15
C GLY A 380 -21.74 2.11 -11.13
N SER A 381 -21.04 1.72 -10.04
CA SER A 381 -20.60 0.34 -9.84
C SER A 381 -21.79 -0.61 -9.66
N LYS A 382 -21.70 -1.81 -10.23
CA LYS A 382 -22.79 -2.82 -10.17
C LYS A 382 -22.36 -4.11 -9.47
N ASP A 383 -21.13 -4.16 -8.96
CA ASP A 383 -20.65 -5.32 -8.23
C ASP A 383 -21.44 -5.50 -6.93
N ILE A 384 -21.68 -6.75 -6.56
CA ILE A 384 -22.34 -7.14 -5.31
C ILE A 384 -21.25 -7.39 -4.28
N ILE A 385 -21.42 -6.82 -3.10
CA ILE A 385 -20.56 -7.08 -1.94
C ILE A 385 -20.80 -8.52 -1.47
N LEU A 386 -19.73 -9.29 -1.35
CA LEU A 386 -19.77 -10.69 -0.92
C LEU A 386 -18.82 -10.91 0.26
N THR A 387 -19.07 -11.97 1.03
CA THR A 387 -18.18 -12.45 2.09
C THR A 387 -16.74 -12.60 1.58
N GLY A 388 -15.78 -12.09 2.36
CA GLY A 388 -14.36 -12.04 2.02
C GLY A 388 -13.94 -10.82 1.20
N HIS A 389 -14.86 -10.03 0.65
CA HIS A 389 -14.49 -8.75 0.05
C HIS A 389 -13.87 -7.83 1.09
N THR A 390 -12.90 -7.04 0.63
CA THR A 390 -12.13 -6.08 1.42
C THR A 390 -12.19 -4.74 0.71
N PHE A 391 -12.30 -3.65 1.48
CA PHE A 391 -12.38 -2.30 0.92
C PHE A 391 -11.70 -1.29 1.82
N SER A 392 -11.19 -0.19 1.26
CA SER A 392 -11.05 1.07 1.98
C SER A 392 -12.44 1.71 2.20
N ASN A 393 -12.53 2.52 3.26
CA ASN A 393 -13.69 3.36 3.56
C ASN A 393 -13.19 4.76 3.90
N GLU A 394 -13.07 5.60 2.87
CA GLU A 394 -12.26 6.82 2.89
C GLU A 394 -13.06 8.09 2.51
N PRO A 395 -14.25 8.35 3.07
CA PRO A 395 -14.97 9.58 2.77
C PRO A 395 -14.13 10.80 3.18
N GLY A 396 -14.24 11.87 2.40
CA GLY A 396 -13.50 13.10 2.66
C GLY A 396 -14.26 14.36 2.28
N ILE A 397 -13.86 15.48 2.89
CA ILE A 397 -14.29 16.84 2.55
C ILE A 397 -13.05 17.63 2.15
N TYR A 398 -13.07 18.18 0.95
CA TYR A 398 -11.98 18.96 0.37
C TYR A 398 -12.49 20.35 -0.01
N MET A 399 -12.17 21.35 0.83
CA MET A 399 -12.46 22.76 0.58
C MET A 399 -11.16 23.47 0.18
N GLU A 400 -10.91 23.56 -1.12
CA GLU A 400 -9.68 24.13 -1.68
C GLU A 400 -9.35 25.50 -1.07
N GLY A 401 -8.09 25.70 -0.68
CA GLY A 401 -7.61 26.91 -0.02
C GLY A 401 -8.08 27.09 1.44
N ALA A 402 -8.73 26.08 2.03
CA ALA A 402 -9.24 26.17 3.40
C ALA A 402 -8.93 24.93 4.25
N LEU A 403 -9.49 23.77 3.90
CA LEU A 403 -9.46 22.59 4.77
C LEU A 403 -9.68 21.31 3.99
N GLY A 404 -8.90 20.27 4.31
CA GLY A 404 -9.21 18.89 3.95
C GLY A 404 -9.33 18.00 5.18
N ILE A 405 -10.27 17.06 5.11
CA ILE A 405 -10.44 16.00 6.11
C ILE A 405 -10.75 14.72 5.36
N ARG A 406 -9.96 13.67 5.62
CA ARG A 406 -10.23 12.30 5.21
C ARG A 406 -10.05 11.38 6.41
N LEU A 407 -10.95 10.43 6.57
CA LEU A 407 -10.83 9.34 7.53
C LEU A 407 -10.96 8.05 6.76
N GLU A 408 -10.00 7.16 6.96
CA GLU A 408 -9.94 5.90 6.24
C GLU A 408 -9.55 4.76 7.15
N ASP A 409 -10.33 3.70 7.03
CA ASP A 409 -10.10 2.43 7.67
C ASP A 409 -10.52 1.34 6.69
N CYS A 410 -9.61 0.41 6.40
CA CYS A 410 -9.95 -0.75 5.61
C CYS A 410 -10.79 -1.75 6.42
N PHE A 411 -11.72 -2.42 5.75
CA PHE A 411 -12.62 -3.41 6.35
C PHE A 411 -12.83 -4.60 5.42
N TYR A 412 -13.33 -5.70 5.98
CA TYR A 412 -13.73 -6.89 5.23
C TYR A 412 -15.15 -7.33 5.57
N ILE A 413 -15.77 -8.12 4.70
CA ILE A 413 -17.08 -8.72 4.95
C ILE A 413 -16.88 -10.10 5.59
N ALA A 414 -17.30 -10.26 6.83
CA ALA A 414 -17.19 -11.52 7.58
C ALA A 414 -18.22 -12.57 7.13
N GLU A 415 -18.06 -13.80 7.61
CA GLU A 415 -18.94 -14.93 7.31
C GLU A 415 -20.41 -14.70 7.70
N ASP A 416 -20.67 -13.91 8.74
CA ASP A 416 -22.04 -13.50 9.13
C ASP A 416 -22.63 -12.39 8.23
N GLY A 417 -21.89 -11.99 7.20
CA GLY A 417 -22.28 -10.99 6.22
C GLY A 417 -22.07 -9.54 6.67
N LYS A 418 -21.51 -9.30 7.86
CA LYS A 418 -21.27 -7.95 8.38
C LYS A 418 -19.86 -7.45 8.09
N PRO A 419 -19.68 -6.13 7.95
CA PRO A 419 -18.36 -5.53 7.83
C PRO A 419 -17.62 -5.58 9.16
N VAL A 420 -16.30 -5.78 9.10
CA VAL A 420 -15.38 -5.75 10.25
C VAL A 420 -14.13 -4.96 9.85
N TYR A 421 -13.78 -3.93 10.62
CA TYR A 421 -12.55 -3.18 10.38
C TYR A 421 -11.33 -4.08 10.54
N LEU A 422 -10.37 -3.96 9.63
CA LEU A 422 -9.07 -4.63 9.74
C LEU A 422 -8.26 -4.09 10.93
N THR A 423 -8.58 -2.88 11.40
CA THR A 423 -7.97 -2.22 12.56
C THR A 423 -8.68 -2.52 13.89
N ALA A 424 -9.67 -3.42 13.91
CA ALA A 424 -10.52 -3.67 15.08
C ALA A 424 -9.73 -4.06 16.35
N GLY A 425 -8.66 -4.86 16.24
CA GLY A 425 -7.85 -5.30 17.37
C GLY A 425 -7.07 -4.18 18.07
N VAL A 426 -6.90 -3.02 17.41
CA VAL A 426 -6.25 -1.83 17.98
C VAL A 426 -7.21 -0.65 18.14
N GLY A 427 -8.52 -0.91 18.16
CA GLY A 427 -9.55 0.07 18.48
C GLY A 427 -10.36 0.61 17.30
N GLY A 428 -10.05 0.18 16.07
CA GLY A 428 -10.81 0.52 14.87
C GLY A 428 -10.70 1.99 14.45
N GLN A 429 -11.83 2.51 13.97
CA GLN A 429 -12.02 3.91 13.57
C GLN A 429 -11.58 4.91 14.67
N ALA A 430 -11.03 6.05 14.25
CA ALA A 430 -10.71 7.16 15.15
C ALA A 430 -11.95 7.63 15.92
N LYS A 431 -11.84 7.82 17.24
CA LYS A 431 -12.99 8.19 18.10
C LYS A 431 -13.24 9.70 18.14
N THR A 432 -12.16 10.47 18.09
CA THR A 432 -12.17 11.94 18.03
C THR A 432 -10.90 12.39 17.29
N PRO A 433 -10.78 13.67 16.90
CA PRO A 433 -9.53 14.17 16.33
C PRO A 433 -8.32 14.07 17.28
N TRP A 434 -8.52 13.83 18.58
CA TRP A 434 -7.43 13.69 19.56
C TRP A 434 -7.19 12.24 19.98
N LYS A 435 -8.08 11.32 19.61
CA LYS A 435 -8.05 9.90 19.99
C LYS A 435 -8.18 9.05 18.73
N LEU A 436 -7.01 8.75 18.16
CA LEU A 436 -6.82 8.03 16.90
C LEU A 436 -7.15 6.55 16.98
#